data_AF-A0A0J1G2D8-F1
#
_entry.id   AF-A0A0J1G2D8-F1
#
_cell.length_a   1.000
_cell.length_b   1.000
_cell.length_c   1.000
_cell.angle_alpha   90.00
_cell.angle_beta   90.00
_cell.angle_gamma   90.00
#
_symmetry.space_group_name_H-M   'P 1'
#
loop_
_entity.id
_entity.type
_entity.pdbx_description
1 polymer ?
#
loop_
_entity_poly.entity_id
_entity_poly.type
_entity_poly.pdbx_seq_one_letter_code
_entity_poly.pdbx_strand_id
1 'polypeptide(L)'
;MQKGIDVLNNDTGFFMMVEGGKIDWACHANDAGSAINDTEALSDSVEAAVEFYKKHPDDTLILVTGDHETGGLTIGYAGTDYDTYLTNLTNQKISYAKFDSDYVAKYKENKTEFKEVLKDIKANFGLMAKDDADATEDSKLVLTDYEYSRLEDAYKRTLETGTAKKDGMSQEEYILYGTYEPLSVTITHILNNKSGINFASYAHTGLPVPVYAQGAGQEKFEGYYDNTDIFKNLAQLTGVK
;
A
#
# COMPACT_ATOMS: atom_id res chain seq x y z
N MET A 1 0.00 10.29 16.81
CA MET A 1 0.31 9.63 18.09
C MET A 1 0.55 10.62 19.24
N GLN A 2 1.66 11.36 19.28
CA GLN A 2 2.08 12.17 20.44
C GLN A 2 0.98 13.04 21.07
N LYS A 3 0.29 13.84 20.25
CA LYS A 3 -0.76 14.73 20.77
C LYS A 3 -1.92 13.99 21.44
N GLY A 4 -2.22 12.77 20.98
CA GLY A 4 -3.26 11.93 21.59
C GLY A 4 -2.83 11.45 22.99
N ILE A 5 -1.59 10.99 23.13
CA ILE A 5 -1.01 10.65 24.43
C ILE A 5 -1.04 11.86 25.37
N ASP A 6 -0.59 13.03 24.91
CA ASP A 6 -0.52 14.25 25.73
C ASP A 6 -1.89 14.66 26.30
N VAL A 7 -2.97 14.43 25.55
CA VAL A 7 -4.33 14.81 25.93
C VAL A 7 -5.01 13.75 26.79
N LEU A 8 -4.74 12.46 26.52
CA LEU A 8 -5.38 11.35 27.23
C LEU A 8 -4.67 10.98 28.52
N ASN A 9 -3.38 11.28 28.67
CA ASN A 9 -2.61 10.92 29.85
C ASN A 9 -3.16 11.58 31.12
N ASN A 10 -3.48 10.77 32.13
CA ASN A 10 -4.11 11.19 33.38
C ASN A 10 -3.87 10.13 34.48
N ASP A 11 -4.21 10.47 35.73
CA ASP A 11 -3.94 9.63 36.92
C ASP A 11 -4.75 8.31 36.98
N THR A 12 -5.73 8.11 36.10
CA THR A 12 -6.58 6.90 36.04
C THR A 12 -6.26 6.00 34.83
N GLY A 13 -5.25 6.36 34.04
CA GLY A 13 -4.91 5.65 32.80
C GLY A 13 -5.81 6.03 31.63
N PHE A 14 -5.54 5.45 30.46
CA PHE A 14 -6.32 5.71 29.25
C PHE A 14 -6.31 4.52 28.29
N PHE A 15 -7.27 4.52 27.37
CA PHE A 15 -7.28 3.68 26.18
C PHE A 15 -7.14 4.56 24.94
N MET A 16 -6.28 4.17 24.00
CA MET A 16 -6.08 4.87 22.75
C MET A 16 -5.99 3.87 21.61
N MET A 17 -6.79 4.10 20.56
CA MET A 17 -6.70 3.37 19.30
C MET A 17 -6.13 4.31 18.23
N VAL A 18 -5.17 3.80 17.47
CA VAL A 18 -4.54 4.50 16.35
C VAL A 18 -4.56 3.59 15.14
N GLU A 19 -4.96 4.14 14.00
CA GLU A 19 -5.16 3.38 12.77
C GLU A 19 -4.24 3.91 11.67
N GLY A 20 -3.44 3.02 11.08
CA GLY A 20 -2.68 3.26 9.84
C GLY A 20 -3.51 2.94 8.60
N GLY A 21 -4.71 3.51 8.47
CA GLY A 21 -5.74 3.00 7.55
C GLY A 21 -5.45 3.14 6.05
N LYS A 22 -4.38 3.84 5.66
CA LYS A 22 -4.02 3.99 4.24
C LYS A 22 -3.25 2.80 3.65
N ILE A 23 -2.69 1.94 4.50
CA ILE A 23 -2.07 0.67 4.07
C ILE A 23 -3.10 -0.14 3.27
N ASP A 24 -4.33 -0.24 3.79
CA ASP A 24 -5.45 -0.90 3.13
C ASP A 24 -5.77 -0.26 1.76
N TRP A 25 -5.87 1.07 1.69
CA TRP A 25 -6.17 1.79 0.46
C TRP A 25 -5.10 1.59 -0.62
N ALA A 26 -3.83 1.65 -0.22
CA ALA A 26 -2.70 1.42 -1.12
C ALA A 26 -2.69 -0.02 -1.63
N CYS A 27 -2.91 -1.00 -0.76
CA CYS A 27 -2.99 -2.41 -1.14
C CYS A 27 -4.20 -2.70 -2.04
N HIS A 28 -5.36 -2.08 -1.79
CA HIS A 28 -6.52 -2.19 -2.67
C HIS A 28 -6.23 -1.67 -4.08
N ALA A 29 -5.37 -0.65 -4.23
CA ALA A 29 -4.93 -0.13 -5.53
C ALA A 29 -3.73 -0.89 -6.11
N ASN A 30 -3.26 -1.95 -5.44
CA ASN A 30 -2.02 -2.67 -5.74
C ASN A 30 -0.83 -1.71 -5.89
N ASP A 31 -0.70 -0.75 -4.98
CA ASP A 31 0.38 0.24 -4.95
C ASP A 31 1.37 -0.13 -3.85
N ALA A 32 2.36 -0.98 -4.15
CA ALA A 32 3.32 -1.46 -3.15
C ALA A 32 4.21 -0.33 -2.61
N GLY A 33 4.57 0.64 -3.46
CA GLY A 33 5.37 1.79 -3.05
C GLY A 33 4.64 2.61 -1.98
N SER A 34 3.36 2.93 -2.20
CA SER A 34 2.56 3.62 -1.17
C SER A 34 2.33 2.76 0.07
N ALA A 35 2.04 1.47 -0.09
CA ALA A 35 1.79 0.57 1.04
C ALA A 35 3.00 0.45 2.00
N ILE A 36 4.22 0.42 1.45
CA ILE A 36 5.45 0.46 2.25
C ILE A 36 5.57 1.78 3.00
N ASN A 37 5.39 2.91 2.33
CA ASN A 37 5.48 4.23 2.98
C ASN A 37 4.42 4.41 4.08
N ASP A 38 3.18 3.94 3.87
CA ASP A 38 2.13 3.99 4.88
C ASP A 38 2.42 3.03 6.06
N THR A 39 3.11 1.91 5.81
CA THR A 39 3.61 1.00 6.87
C THR A 39 4.73 1.65 7.68
N GLU A 40 5.65 2.37 7.04
CA GLU A 40 6.67 3.17 7.74
C GLU A 40 6.02 4.26 8.61
N ALA A 41 4.99 4.94 8.10
CA ALA A 41 4.25 5.94 8.88
C ALA A 41 3.52 5.34 10.10
N LEU A 42 3.00 4.10 9.98
CA LEU A 42 2.48 3.36 11.13
C LEU A 42 3.61 3.00 12.11
N SER A 43 4.77 2.56 11.61
CA SER A 43 5.95 2.25 12.42
C SER A 43 6.40 3.46 13.25
N ASP A 44 6.42 4.67 12.67
CA ASP A 44 6.72 5.91 13.42
C ASP A 44 5.73 6.18 14.55
N SER A 45 4.45 5.83 14.33
CA SER A 45 3.42 5.93 15.38
C SER A 45 3.61 4.89 16.47
N VAL A 46 4.04 3.67 16.12
CA VAL A 46 4.38 2.61 17.09
C VAL A 46 5.62 3.01 17.91
N GLU A 47 6.64 3.60 17.29
CA GLU A 47 7.84 4.07 18.01
C GLU A 47 7.46 5.11 19.08
N ALA A 48 6.55 6.05 18.76
CA ALA A 48 6.05 7.00 19.76
C ALA A 48 5.29 6.31 20.91
N ALA A 49 4.59 5.20 20.65
CA ALA A 49 3.97 4.38 21.70
C ALA A 49 5.02 3.68 22.57
N VAL A 50 6.06 3.12 21.94
CA VAL A 50 7.19 2.46 22.61
C VAL A 50 7.96 3.45 23.49
N GLU A 51 8.15 4.69 23.04
CA GLU A 51 8.77 5.75 23.85
C GLU A 51 7.93 6.14 25.07
N PHE A 52 6.61 6.07 24.99
CA PHE A 52 5.73 6.22 26.15
C PHE A 52 5.87 5.01 27.09
N TYR A 53 5.78 3.79 26.56
CA TYR A 53 5.97 2.55 27.33
C TYR A 53 7.31 2.52 28.08
N LYS A 54 8.41 2.96 27.47
CA LYS A 54 9.73 3.02 28.14
C LYS A 54 9.73 3.88 29.41
N LYS A 55 8.81 4.84 29.54
CA LYS A 55 8.65 5.69 30.74
C LYS A 55 7.61 5.13 31.73
N HIS A 56 6.75 4.22 31.25
CA HIS A 56 5.60 3.66 31.96
C HIS A 56 5.52 2.12 31.73
N PRO A 57 6.59 1.35 32.02
CA PRO A 57 6.67 -0.04 31.55
C PRO A 57 5.79 -1.02 32.34
N ASP A 58 5.44 -0.68 33.59
CA ASP A 58 4.71 -1.56 34.50
C ASP A 58 3.18 -1.48 34.32
N ASP A 59 2.69 -0.41 33.68
CA ASP A 59 1.25 -0.10 33.56
C ASP A 59 0.81 0.16 32.11
N THR A 60 1.70 0.01 31.14
CA THR A 60 1.39 0.19 29.71
C THR A 60 1.38 -1.14 28.96
N LEU A 61 0.35 -1.35 28.12
CA LEU A 61 0.28 -2.40 27.11
C LEU A 61 0.17 -1.76 25.73
N ILE A 62 1.05 -2.17 24.82
CA ILE A 62 0.97 -1.85 23.39
C ILE A 62 0.48 -3.10 22.66
N LEU A 63 -0.55 -2.94 21.82
CA LEU A 63 -0.99 -3.95 20.87
C LEU A 63 -0.93 -3.38 19.46
N VAL A 64 -0.38 -4.15 18.52
CA VAL A 64 -0.36 -3.83 17.09
C VAL A 64 -0.87 -5.04 16.32
N THR A 65 -1.87 -4.85 15.46
CA THR A 65 -2.46 -5.91 14.63
C THR A 65 -3.00 -5.31 13.33
N GLY A 66 -3.22 -6.15 12.33
CA GLY A 66 -4.15 -5.84 11.23
C GLY A 66 -5.59 -6.17 11.62
N ASP A 67 -6.55 -5.59 10.90
CA ASP A 67 -7.96 -5.99 10.91
C ASP A 67 -8.24 -7.09 9.86
N HIS A 68 -7.54 -7.04 8.73
CA HIS A 68 -7.43 -8.09 7.70
C HIS A 68 -6.20 -7.88 6.81
N GLU A 69 -5.90 -8.84 5.93
CA GLU A 69 -4.96 -8.64 4.81
C GLU A 69 -5.70 -8.08 3.60
N THR A 70 -5.03 -7.25 2.80
CA THR A 70 -5.60 -6.64 1.60
C THR A 70 -4.71 -6.87 0.38
N GLY A 71 -5.33 -7.33 -0.70
CA GLY A 71 -4.73 -7.43 -2.03
C GLY A 71 -4.02 -8.75 -2.33
N GLY A 72 -3.74 -9.58 -1.33
CA GLY A 72 -2.99 -10.83 -1.51
C GLY A 72 -1.57 -10.55 -1.97
N LEU A 73 -0.88 -9.65 -1.29
CA LEU A 73 0.48 -9.22 -1.63
C LEU A 73 1.44 -10.41 -1.55
N THR A 74 2.27 -10.59 -2.58
CA THR A 74 3.35 -11.57 -2.60
C THR A 74 4.71 -10.90 -2.78
N ILE A 75 5.70 -11.39 -2.03
CA ILE A 75 7.11 -11.15 -2.30
C ILE A 75 7.62 -12.38 -3.05
N GLY A 76 7.99 -12.16 -4.31
CA GLY A 76 8.17 -13.19 -5.33
C GLY A 76 7.16 -12.97 -6.46
N TYR A 77 7.67 -12.89 -7.69
CA TYR A 77 6.89 -12.77 -8.91
C TYR A 77 7.46 -13.66 -10.00
N ALA A 78 6.59 -14.33 -10.76
CA ALA A 78 7.02 -15.27 -11.80
C ALA A 78 7.92 -14.63 -12.87
N GLY A 79 7.82 -13.32 -13.08
CA GLY A 79 8.68 -12.58 -14.02
C GLY A 79 10.05 -12.17 -13.47
N THR A 80 10.36 -12.43 -12.20
CA THR A 80 11.67 -12.15 -11.58
C THR A 80 12.37 -13.40 -11.05
N ASP A 81 11.89 -14.60 -11.42
CA ASP A 81 12.38 -15.88 -10.90
C ASP A 81 12.42 -15.91 -9.37
N TYR A 82 13.62 -16.09 -8.78
CA TYR A 82 13.84 -16.08 -7.33
C TYR A 82 14.35 -14.74 -6.80
N ASP A 83 14.54 -13.75 -7.68
CA ASP A 83 15.05 -12.44 -7.32
C ASP A 83 13.95 -11.47 -6.93
N THR A 84 14.31 -10.54 -6.05
CA THR A 84 13.48 -9.38 -5.68
C THR A 84 14.31 -8.12 -5.80
N TYR A 85 13.69 -7.05 -6.31
CA TYR A 85 14.37 -5.80 -6.64
C TYR A 85 13.68 -4.63 -5.94
N LEU A 86 13.45 -4.78 -4.64
CA LEU A 86 12.66 -3.83 -3.83
C LEU A 86 13.16 -2.38 -3.91
N THR A 87 14.45 -2.17 -4.17
CA THR A 87 15.01 -0.82 -4.39
C THR A 87 14.39 -0.10 -5.58
N ASN A 88 13.81 -0.82 -6.54
CA ASN A 88 13.09 -0.22 -7.66
C ASN A 88 11.90 0.63 -7.18
N LEU A 89 11.23 0.23 -6.09
CA LEU A 89 10.09 0.95 -5.51
C LEU A 89 10.48 2.34 -5.00
N THR A 90 11.76 2.58 -4.70
CA THR A 90 12.24 3.93 -4.32
C THR A 90 12.12 4.94 -5.46
N ASN A 91 11.91 4.49 -6.70
CA ASN A 91 11.65 5.37 -7.85
C ASN A 91 10.22 5.91 -7.85
N GLN A 92 9.30 5.31 -7.10
CA GLN A 92 7.97 5.85 -6.92
C GLN A 92 8.01 7.08 -6.00
N LYS A 93 7.75 8.27 -6.57
CA LYS A 93 7.82 9.55 -5.86
C LYS A 93 6.48 10.04 -5.33
N ILE A 94 5.40 9.51 -5.87
CA ILE A 94 4.02 9.87 -5.51
C ILE A 94 3.13 8.62 -5.56
N SER A 95 2.01 8.67 -4.85
CA SER A 95 1.01 7.59 -4.87
C SER A 95 0.21 7.58 -6.16
N TYR A 96 -0.43 6.45 -6.47
CA TYR A 96 -1.38 6.36 -7.60
C TYR A 96 -2.43 7.48 -7.55
N ALA A 97 -3.00 7.75 -6.36
CA ALA A 97 -4.06 8.75 -6.18
C ALA A 97 -3.57 10.17 -6.45
N LYS A 98 -2.31 10.48 -6.09
CA LYS A 98 -1.71 11.78 -6.39
C LYS A 98 -1.36 11.92 -7.86
N PHE A 99 -0.91 10.84 -8.49
CA PHE A 99 -0.67 10.80 -9.94
C PHE A 99 -1.98 11.01 -10.71
N ASP A 100 -3.08 10.40 -10.28
CA ASP A 100 -4.41 10.61 -10.83
C ASP A 100 -4.82 12.08 -10.83
N SER A 101 -4.69 12.73 -9.67
CA SER A 101 -5.11 14.13 -9.50
C SER A 101 -4.21 15.13 -10.23
N ASP A 102 -2.89 14.89 -10.23
CA ASP A 102 -1.92 15.86 -10.72
C ASP A 102 -1.68 15.77 -12.23
N TYR A 103 -1.78 14.56 -12.79
CA TYR A 103 -1.35 14.24 -14.14
C TYR A 103 -2.48 13.65 -14.97
N VAL A 104 -3.09 12.54 -14.53
CA VAL A 104 -4.09 11.81 -15.35
C VAL A 104 -5.29 12.67 -15.72
N ALA A 105 -5.79 13.48 -14.78
CA ALA A 105 -6.87 14.42 -15.06
C ALA A 105 -6.54 15.36 -16.24
N LYS A 106 -5.30 15.88 -16.29
CA LYS A 106 -4.83 16.77 -17.36
C LYS A 106 -4.61 16.03 -18.68
N TYR A 107 -4.13 14.78 -18.63
CA TYR A 107 -3.99 13.96 -19.84
C TYR A 107 -5.33 13.74 -20.53
N LYS A 108 -6.38 13.46 -19.75
CA LYS A 108 -7.75 13.29 -20.25
C LYS A 108 -8.29 14.56 -20.90
N GLU A 109 -8.07 15.71 -20.28
CA GLU A 109 -8.50 17.02 -20.76
C GLU A 109 -7.77 17.42 -22.04
N ASN A 110 -6.44 17.34 -22.03
CA ASN A 110 -5.60 17.82 -23.11
C ASN A 110 -5.37 16.81 -24.22
N LYS A 111 -5.83 15.55 -24.04
CA LYS A 111 -5.51 14.42 -24.91
C LYS A 111 -4.01 14.33 -25.17
N THR A 112 -3.24 14.31 -24.09
CA THR A 112 -1.77 14.34 -24.13
C THR A 112 -1.22 13.16 -24.93
N GLU A 113 -0.21 13.38 -25.76
CA GLU A 113 0.43 12.30 -26.51
C GLU A 113 1.12 11.32 -25.55
N PHE A 114 0.99 10.01 -25.80
CA PHE A 114 1.53 8.99 -24.88
C PHE A 114 3.04 9.12 -24.65
N LYS A 115 3.79 9.59 -25.65
CA LYS A 115 5.22 9.88 -25.53
C LYS A 115 5.54 10.95 -24.48
N GLU A 116 4.66 11.93 -24.30
CA GLU A 116 4.83 12.95 -23.26
C GLU A 116 4.46 12.38 -21.89
N VAL A 117 3.40 11.55 -21.82
CA VAL A 117 3.02 10.82 -20.59
C VAL A 117 4.15 9.95 -20.08
N LEU A 118 4.89 9.27 -20.97
CA LEU A 118 6.05 8.44 -20.58
C LEU A 118 7.15 9.23 -19.85
N LYS A 119 7.31 10.53 -20.13
CA LYS A 119 8.28 11.38 -19.43
C LYS A 119 7.89 11.56 -17.96
N ASP A 120 6.61 11.79 -17.71
CA ASP A 120 6.07 11.94 -16.36
C ASP A 120 6.06 10.60 -15.62
N ILE A 121 5.79 9.49 -16.31
CA ILE A 121 5.91 8.14 -15.74
C ILE A 121 7.36 7.87 -15.31
N LYS A 122 8.34 8.17 -16.17
CA LYS A 122 9.76 8.05 -15.82
C LYS A 122 10.12 8.94 -14.63
N ALA A 123 9.67 10.19 -14.61
CA ALA A 123 9.99 11.12 -13.54
C ALA A 123 9.42 10.68 -12.17
N ASN A 124 8.22 10.07 -12.16
CA ASN A 124 7.52 9.73 -10.92
C ASN A 124 7.65 8.26 -10.50
N PHE A 125 8.01 7.35 -11.41
CA PHE A 125 8.07 5.90 -11.16
C PHE A 125 9.33 5.23 -11.72
N GLY A 126 10.16 5.95 -12.47
CA GLY A 126 11.41 5.46 -13.05
C GLY A 126 11.24 4.56 -14.28
N LEU A 127 10.02 4.17 -14.65
CA LEU A 127 9.76 3.31 -15.82
C LEU A 127 10.02 4.08 -17.11
N MET A 128 10.74 3.47 -18.05
CA MET A 128 11.19 4.12 -19.28
C MET A 128 11.06 3.23 -20.51
N ALA A 129 10.83 3.84 -21.66
CA ALA A 129 10.82 3.13 -22.94
C ALA A 129 12.23 2.69 -23.35
N LYS A 130 12.33 1.70 -24.26
CA LYS A 130 13.61 1.18 -24.74
C LYS A 130 14.46 2.20 -25.50
N ASP A 131 13.81 3.19 -26.12
CA ASP A 131 14.45 4.26 -26.89
C ASP A 131 14.72 5.52 -26.06
N ASP A 132 14.46 5.49 -24.74
CA ASP A 132 14.78 6.58 -23.83
C ASP A 132 16.31 6.75 -23.69
N ALA A 133 16.78 7.99 -23.58
CA ALA A 133 18.21 8.29 -23.51
C ALA A 133 18.92 7.72 -22.27
N ASP A 134 18.18 7.46 -21.18
CA ASP A 134 18.69 6.85 -19.96
C ASP A 134 18.51 5.32 -19.94
N ALA A 135 17.95 4.74 -21.02
CA ALA A 135 17.83 3.30 -21.15
C ALA A 135 19.23 2.69 -21.34
N THR A 136 19.66 1.92 -20.35
CA THR A 136 20.87 1.09 -20.41
C THR A 136 20.46 -0.39 -20.44
N GLU A 137 21.29 -1.24 -21.04
CA GLU A 137 20.99 -2.68 -21.17
C GLU A 137 20.72 -3.37 -19.81
N ASP A 138 21.26 -2.83 -18.71
CA ASP A 138 21.13 -3.38 -17.35
C ASP A 138 19.99 -2.74 -16.52
N SER A 139 19.26 -1.78 -17.07
CA SER A 139 18.22 -1.08 -16.31
C SER A 139 16.95 -1.92 -16.18
N LYS A 140 16.70 -2.40 -14.96
CA LYS A 140 15.50 -3.18 -14.58
C LYS A 140 14.18 -2.41 -14.76
N LEU A 141 14.24 -1.10 -14.97
CA LEU A 141 13.08 -0.22 -15.15
C LEU A 141 12.73 0.05 -16.63
N VAL A 142 13.53 -0.44 -17.57
CA VAL A 142 13.19 -0.39 -18.99
C VAL A 142 12.00 -1.31 -19.26
N LEU A 143 10.99 -0.77 -19.92
CA LEU A 143 9.79 -1.49 -20.32
C LEU A 143 10.15 -2.51 -21.41
N THR A 144 9.74 -3.76 -21.21
CA THR A 144 9.65 -4.75 -22.29
C THR A 144 8.58 -4.34 -23.29
N ASP A 145 8.58 -4.93 -24.49
CA ASP A 145 7.55 -4.62 -25.50
C ASP A 145 6.15 -4.98 -25.00
N TYR A 146 6.04 -6.04 -24.19
CA TYR A 146 4.80 -6.45 -23.54
C TYR A 146 4.31 -5.41 -22.52
N GLU A 147 5.19 -4.95 -21.62
CA GLU A 147 4.82 -3.94 -20.63
C GLU A 147 4.50 -2.59 -21.28
N TYR A 148 5.25 -2.20 -22.30
CA TYR A 148 4.98 -0.98 -23.07
C TYR A 148 3.60 -1.03 -23.74
N SER A 149 3.28 -2.12 -24.44
CA SER A 149 1.97 -2.30 -25.08
C SER A 149 0.84 -2.27 -24.07
N ARG A 150 1.00 -2.96 -22.92
CA ARG A 150 0.01 -2.92 -21.84
C ARG A 150 -0.22 -1.51 -21.30
N LEU A 151 0.86 -0.75 -21.10
CA LEU A 151 0.80 0.61 -20.59
C LEU A 151 0.14 1.55 -21.61
N GLU A 152 0.43 1.37 -22.89
CA GLU A 152 -0.20 2.13 -23.97
C GLU A 152 -1.70 1.83 -24.09
N ASP A 153 -2.09 0.56 -24.02
CA ASP A 153 -3.50 0.16 -24.07
C ASP A 153 -4.28 0.64 -22.85
N ALA A 154 -3.68 0.57 -21.66
CA ALA A 154 -4.23 1.17 -20.45
C ALA A 154 -4.40 2.69 -20.61
N TYR A 155 -3.44 3.39 -21.25
CA TYR A 155 -3.56 4.81 -21.51
C TYR A 155 -4.70 5.14 -22.47
N LYS A 156 -4.82 4.41 -23.58
CA LYS A 156 -5.94 4.55 -24.53
C LYS A 156 -7.27 4.39 -23.80
N ARG A 157 -7.38 3.35 -22.96
CA ARG A 157 -8.57 3.14 -22.15
C ARG A 157 -8.83 4.28 -21.16
N THR A 158 -7.79 4.78 -20.48
CA THR A 158 -7.89 5.96 -19.62
C THR A 158 -8.45 7.18 -20.36
N LEU A 159 -8.07 7.40 -21.63
CA LEU A 159 -8.60 8.53 -22.42
C LEU A 159 -10.06 8.37 -22.88
N GLU A 160 -10.52 7.11 -23.00
CA GLU A 160 -11.91 6.76 -23.34
C GLU A 160 -12.84 6.80 -22.12
N THR A 161 -12.34 6.36 -20.97
CA THR A 161 -13.06 6.48 -19.70
C THR A 161 -13.14 7.94 -19.28
N GLY A 162 -14.33 8.44 -18.95
CA GLY A 162 -14.48 9.68 -18.19
C GLY A 162 -13.92 9.54 -16.76
N THR A 163 -14.58 10.11 -15.76
CA THR A 163 -14.27 9.80 -14.35
C THR A 163 -14.68 8.36 -14.09
N ALA A 164 -13.71 7.45 -13.88
CA ALA A 164 -13.95 6.04 -13.66
C ALA A 164 -14.93 5.83 -12.49
N LYS A 165 -16.17 5.45 -12.83
CA LYS A 165 -17.11 4.78 -11.93
C LYS A 165 -17.25 3.36 -12.44
N LYS A 166 -17.62 2.43 -11.54
CA LYS A 166 -17.95 1.02 -11.86
C LYS A 166 -18.87 0.86 -13.09
N ASP A 167 -19.68 1.88 -13.38
CA ASP A 167 -20.59 1.94 -14.51
C ASP A 167 -19.82 2.14 -15.83
N GLY A 168 -19.39 1.04 -16.44
CA GLY A 168 -18.79 1.03 -17.78
C GLY A 168 -17.57 0.14 -17.97
N MET A 169 -17.13 -0.58 -16.94
CA MET A 169 -16.08 -1.59 -17.08
C MET A 169 -16.66 -2.96 -17.42
N SER A 170 -16.07 -3.66 -18.38
CA SER A 170 -16.32 -5.08 -18.59
C SER A 170 -15.74 -5.91 -17.45
N GLN A 171 -16.12 -7.19 -17.35
CA GLN A 171 -15.52 -8.11 -16.38
C GLN A 171 -14.00 -8.26 -16.58
N GLU A 172 -13.54 -8.27 -17.83
CA GLU A 172 -12.11 -8.34 -18.17
C GLU A 172 -11.37 -7.09 -17.69
N GLU A 173 -11.96 -5.91 -17.92
CA GLU A 173 -11.38 -4.64 -17.47
C GLU A 173 -11.33 -4.54 -15.95
N TYR A 174 -12.35 -5.04 -15.25
CA TYR A 174 -12.33 -5.11 -13.79
C TYR A 174 -11.21 -6.04 -13.28
N ILE A 175 -10.95 -7.15 -13.96
CA ILE A 175 -9.83 -8.05 -13.60
C ILE A 175 -8.49 -7.33 -13.83
N LEU A 176 -8.37 -6.55 -14.90
CA LEU A 176 -7.13 -5.85 -15.23
C LEU A 176 -6.87 -4.63 -14.35
N TYR A 177 -7.90 -3.85 -14.02
CA TYR A 177 -7.75 -2.51 -13.43
C TYR A 177 -8.53 -2.28 -12.12
N GLY A 178 -9.37 -3.24 -11.71
CA GLY A 178 -10.25 -3.07 -10.56
C GLY A 178 -11.28 -1.97 -10.81
N THR A 179 -11.37 -1.01 -9.89
CA THR A 179 -12.17 0.21 -10.09
C THR A 179 -11.30 1.47 -10.23
N TYR A 180 -10.01 1.27 -10.52
CA TYR A 180 -9.01 2.33 -10.54
C TYR A 180 -8.79 2.88 -11.94
N GLU A 181 -8.06 4.00 -12.03
CA GLU A 181 -7.63 4.56 -13.30
C GLU A 181 -6.70 3.58 -14.04
N PRO A 182 -7.05 3.13 -15.27
CA PRO A 182 -6.31 2.06 -15.96
C PRO A 182 -4.81 2.35 -16.11
N LEU A 183 -4.45 3.58 -16.49
CA LEU A 183 -3.05 4.00 -16.59
C LEU A 183 -2.31 3.83 -15.25
N SER A 184 -2.84 4.41 -14.18
CA SER A 184 -2.17 4.48 -12.88
C SER A 184 -1.97 3.11 -12.25
N VAL A 185 -3.00 2.27 -12.28
CA VAL A 185 -2.89 0.90 -11.75
C VAL A 185 -1.95 0.03 -12.60
N THR A 186 -1.90 0.26 -13.92
CA THR A 186 -0.96 -0.45 -14.79
C THR A 186 0.49 -0.03 -14.51
N ILE A 187 0.74 1.26 -14.23
CA ILE A 187 2.05 1.75 -13.81
C ILE A 187 2.51 1.07 -12.52
N THR A 188 1.66 1.07 -11.49
CA THR A 188 2.00 0.45 -10.20
C THR A 188 2.22 -1.05 -10.35
N HIS A 189 1.39 -1.75 -11.13
CA HIS A 189 1.59 -3.17 -11.43
C HIS A 189 2.92 -3.46 -12.11
N ILE A 190 3.29 -2.69 -13.14
CA ILE A 190 4.57 -2.89 -13.83
C ILE A 190 5.72 -2.66 -12.86
N LEU A 191 5.68 -1.60 -12.05
CA LEU A 191 6.72 -1.32 -11.07
C LEU A 191 6.81 -2.41 -10.00
N ASN A 192 5.67 -2.87 -9.47
CA ASN A 192 5.62 -3.97 -8.50
C ASN A 192 6.24 -5.23 -9.08
N ASN A 193 5.80 -5.63 -10.26
CA ASN A 193 6.24 -6.86 -10.93
C ASN A 193 7.75 -6.82 -11.20
N LYS A 194 8.26 -5.68 -11.71
CA LYS A 194 9.71 -5.43 -11.88
C LYS A 194 10.47 -5.38 -10.56
N SER A 195 9.80 -5.20 -9.44
CA SER A 195 10.37 -5.22 -8.09
C SER A 195 10.31 -6.61 -7.43
N GLY A 196 9.70 -7.59 -8.11
CA GLY A 196 9.44 -8.92 -7.55
C GLY A 196 8.26 -8.95 -6.59
N ILE A 197 7.32 -7.99 -6.69
CA ILE A 197 6.08 -7.95 -5.92
C ILE A 197 4.91 -8.23 -6.85
N ASN A 198 3.91 -8.95 -6.38
CA ASN A 198 2.64 -9.10 -7.09
C ASN A 198 1.45 -8.99 -6.12
N PHE A 199 0.26 -8.79 -6.68
CA PHE A 199 -1.01 -8.81 -5.95
C PHE A 199 -1.96 -9.78 -6.64
N ALA A 200 -2.84 -10.41 -5.85
CA ALA A 200 -3.80 -11.39 -6.35
C ALA A 200 -5.21 -10.82 -6.52
N SER A 201 -5.53 -9.71 -5.85
CA SER A 201 -6.88 -9.17 -5.76
C SER A 201 -6.87 -7.66 -5.55
N TYR A 202 -8.01 -7.01 -5.80
CA TYR A 202 -8.30 -5.63 -5.38
C TYR A 202 -9.16 -5.60 -4.10
N ALA A 203 -9.22 -6.71 -3.37
CA ALA A 203 -10.07 -6.90 -2.20
C ALA A 203 -9.27 -7.54 -1.05
N HIS A 204 -9.93 -7.72 0.09
CA HIS A 204 -9.33 -8.37 1.25
C HIS A 204 -9.09 -9.86 1.02
N THR A 205 -8.17 -10.44 1.78
CA THR A 205 -7.98 -11.90 1.85
C THR A 205 -8.17 -12.42 3.26
N GLY A 206 -8.32 -13.75 3.38
CA GLY A 206 -8.50 -14.44 4.66
C GLY A 206 -7.19 -14.83 5.35
N LEU A 207 -6.07 -14.19 5.01
CA LEU A 207 -4.79 -14.49 5.66
C LEU A 207 -4.86 -14.07 7.14
N PRO A 208 -4.47 -14.94 8.09
CA PRO A 208 -4.36 -14.55 9.49
C PRO A 208 -3.37 -13.39 9.66
N VAL A 209 -3.79 -12.37 10.40
CA VAL A 209 -2.97 -11.20 10.73
C VAL A 209 -2.21 -11.41 12.04
N PRO A 210 -0.95 -10.95 12.14
CA PRO A 210 -0.19 -11.06 13.37
C PRO A 210 -0.72 -10.10 14.44
N VAL A 211 -0.66 -10.53 15.70
CA VAL A 211 -0.84 -9.66 16.86
C VAL A 211 0.52 -9.54 17.55
N TYR A 212 1.03 -8.31 17.65
CA TYR A 212 2.22 -7.98 18.43
C TYR A 212 1.77 -7.34 19.74
N ALA A 213 2.31 -7.81 20.85
CA ALA A 213 2.02 -7.30 22.18
C ALA A 213 3.30 -6.97 22.93
N GLN A 214 3.32 -5.84 23.63
CA GLN A 214 4.42 -5.44 24.50
C GLN A 214 3.90 -4.77 25.77
N GLY A 215 4.31 -5.31 26.93
CA GLY A 215 4.03 -4.70 28.24
C GLY A 215 3.04 -5.48 29.10
N ALA A 216 2.25 -4.76 29.91
CA ALA A 216 1.42 -5.34 30.96
C ALA A 216 0.35 -6.31 30.40
N GLY A 217 0.42 -7.59 30.77
CA GLY A 217 -0.53 -8.61 30.33
C GLY A 217 -0.31 -9.13 28.90
N GLN A 218 0.85 -8.86 28.29
CA GLN A 218 1.19 -9.28 26.93
C GLN A 218 1.06 -10.79 26.69
N GLU A 219 1.26 -11.62 27.73
CA GLU A 219 1.18 -13.08 27.67
C GLU A 219 -0.23 -13.58 27.29
N LYS A 220 -1.26 -12.74 27.43
CA LYS A 220 -2.63 -13.06 27.00
C LYS A 220 -2.82 -13.07 25.48
N PHE A 221 -1.88 -12.50 24.73
CA PHE A 221 -1.95 -12.35 23.28
C PHE A 221 -1.02 -13.31 22.53
N GLU A 222 -0.54 -14.35 23.21
CA GLU A 222 0.24 -15.42 22.59
C GLU A 222 -0.66 -16.47 21.92
N GLY A 223 -0.17 -17.06 20.82
CA GLY A 223 -0.82 -18.19 20.15
C GLY A 223 -1.70 -17.79 18.95
N TYR A 224 -2.65 -18.66 18.62
CA TYR A 224 -3.56 -18.51 17.48
C TYR A 224 -5.00 -18.51 18.00
N TYR A 225 -5.73 -17.44 17.71
CA TYR A 225 -7.08 -17.21 18.22
C TYR A 225 -7.86 -16.30 17.26
N ASP A 226 -9.15 -16.14 17.53
CA ASP A 226 -10.03 -15.28 16.72
C ASP A 226 -9.92 -13.82 17.16
N ASN A 227 -10.18 -12.86 16.27
CA ASN A 227 -10.10 -11.44 16.62
C ASN A 227 -11.03 -11.04 17.78
N THR A 228 -12.12 -11.79 18.01
CA THR A 228 -13.02 -11.56 19.16
C THR A 228 -12.35 -11.82 20.50
N ASP A 229 -11.30 -12.64 20.54
CA ASP A 229 -10.54 -12.92 21.77
C ASP A 229 -9.66 -11.73 22.18
N ILE A 230 -9.25 -10.86 21.25
CA ILE A 230 -8.53 -9.61 21.56
C ILE A 230 -9.38 -8.74 22.50
N PHE A 231 -10.66 -8.56 22.18
CA PHE A 231 -11.59 -7.82 23.05
C PHE A 231 -11.73 -8.47 24.43
N LYS A 232 -11.92 -9.79 24.49
CA LYS A 232 -12.09 -10.52 25.76
C LYS A 232 -10.85 -10.36 26.66
N ASN A 233 -9.66 -10.45 26.07
CA ASN A 233 -8.40 -10.28 26.77
C ASN A 233 -8.22 -8.85 27.30
N LEU A 234 -8.51 -7.84 26.47
CA LEU A 234 -8.48 -6.43 26.87
C LEU A 234 -9.50 -6.10 27.97
N ALA A 235 -10.71 -6.64 27.88
CA ALA A 235 -11.75 -6.47 28.89
C ALA A 235 -11.31 -7.07 30.24
N GLN A 236 -10.66 -8.24 30.22
CA GLN A 236 -10.12 -8.85 31.44
C GLN A 236 -9.02 -7.99 32.08
N LEU A 237 -8.14 -7.39 31.29
CA LEU A 237 -7.04 -6.55 31.78
C LEU A 237 -7.51 -5.20 32.31
N THR A 238 -8.50 -4.60 31.65
CA THR A 238 -8.98 -3.24 31.97
C THR A 238 -10.18 -3.23 32.93
N GLY A 239 -10.76 -4.39 33.24
CA GLY A 239 -11.94 -4.51 34.11
C GLY A 239 -13.23 -3.98 33.48
N VAL A 240 -13.24 -3.75 32.16
CA VAL A 240 -14.43 -3.38 31.40
C VAL A 240 -15.37 -4.60 31.31
N LYS A 241 -16.64 -4.40 31.65
CA LYS A 241 -17.69 -5.44 31.66
C LYS A 241 -18.59 -5.37 30.45
#